data_AF-A0A6P0RD45-F1
#
_entry.id   AF-A0A6P0RD45-F1
#
_cell.length_a   1.000
_cell.length_b   1.000
_cell.length_c   1.000
_cell.angle_alpha   90.00
_cell.angle_beta   90.00
_cell.angle_gamma   90.00
#
_symmetry.space_group_name_H-M   'P 1'
#
loop_
_entity.id
_entity.type
_entity.pdbx_description
1 polymer ?
#
loop_
_entity_poly.entity_id
_entity_poly.type
_entity_poly.pdbx_seq_one_letter_code
_entity_poly.pdbx_strand_id
1 'polypeptide(L)'
;MEYVAWKLGKKIIKVDPKGTSQHCWQCLNRVSKSLSERWHSCPECGQELDRDYNSALLIQKIGLLSTQEEDITSVKTAVIAHLAEESRALHPP
;
A
#
# COMPACT_ATOMS: atom_id res chain seq x y z
N MET A 1 9.77 11.22 15.12
CA MET A 1 10.24 11.33 13.72
C MET A 1 10.08 12.74 13.17
N GLU A 2 8.96 13.43 13.39
CA GLU A 2 8.67 14.78 12.83
C GLU A 2 9.78 15.81 13.11
N TYR A 3 10.21 15.96 14.36
CA TYR A 3 11.30 16.87 14.72
C TYR A 3 12.61 16.57 13.98
N VAL A 4 12.98 15.29 13.87
CA VAL A 4 14.22 14.87 13.18
C VAL A 4 14.12 15.15 11.69
N ALA A 5 12.97 14.87 11.06
CA ALA A 5 12.75 15.16 9.66
C ALA A 5 12.83 16.67 9.38
N TRP A 6 12.17 17.49 10.19
CA TRP A 6 12.29 18.95 10.12
C TRP A 6 13.75 19.41 10.22
N LYS A 7 14.47 18.91 11.23
CA LYS A 7 15.89 19.26 11.45
C LYS A 7 16.79 18.88 10.26
N LEU A 8 16.44 17.83 9.51
CA LEU A 8 17.19 17.35 8.35
C LEU A 8 16.64 17.86 7.01
N GLY A 9 15.66 18.78 7.00
CA GLY A 9 15.02 19.27 5.77
C GLY A 9 14.29 18.16 4.99
N LYS A 10 13.79 17.14 5.68
CA LYS A 10 13.03 16.03 5.11
C LYS A 10 11.53 16.20 5.37
N LYS A 11 10.71 15.72 4.44
CA LYS A 11 9.25 15.66 4.57
C LYS A 11 8.82 14.31 5.13
N ILE A 12 7.82 14.31 6.01
CA ILE A 12 7.11 13.09 6.43
C ILE A 12 5.74 13.07 5.76
N ILE A 13 5.40 11.92 5.20
CA ILE A 13 4.07 11.63 4.66
C ILE A 13 3.44 10.60 5.58
N LYS A 14 2.25 10.89 6.09
CA LYS A 14 1.48 9.97 6.93
C LYS A 14 0.56 9.16 6.04
N VAL A 15 0.58 7.85 6.23
CA VAL A 15 -0.32 6.88 5.59
C VAL A 15 -1.16 6.25 6.69
N ASP A 16 -2.46 6.07 6.45
CA ASP A 16 -3.32 5.30 7.36
C ASP A 16 -2.86 3.84 7.41
N PRO A 17 -2.40 3.33 8.56
CA PRO A 17 -1.90 1.96 8.67
C PRO A 17 -3.01 0.91 8.60
N LYS A 18 -4.29 1.29 8.66
CA LYS A 18 -5.40 0.33 8.70
C LYS A 18 -5.42 -0.55 7.46
N GLY A 19 -5.34 -1.86 7.69
CA GLY A 19 -5.45 -2.89 6.64
C GLY A 19 -4.15 -3.19 5.88
N THR A 20 -3.03 -2.50 6.16
CA THR A 20 -1.76 -2.71 5.44
C THR A 20 -1.21 -4.13 5.57
N SER A 21 -1.40 -4.77 6.72
CA SER A 21 -1.00 -6.16 6.95
C SER A 21 -1.87 -7.20 6.23
N GLN A 22 -3.00 -6.79 5.67
CA GLN A 22 -4.00 -7.67 5.04
C GLN A 22 -4.09 -7.47 3.52
N HIS A 23 -3.30 -6.59 2.91
CA HIS A 23 -3.33 -6.35 1.47
C HIS A 23 -1.94 -6.59 0.87
N CYS A 24 -1.91 -7.08 -0.37
CA CYS A 24 -0.68 -7.26 -1.11
C CYS A 24 -0.12 -5.90 -1.55
N TRP A 25 1.18 -5.67 -1.37
CA TRP A 25 1.83 -4.45 -1.81
C TRP A 25 1.78 -4.27 -3.34
N GLN A 26 1.82 -5.39 -4.07
CA GLN A 26 1.92 -5.41 -5.52
C GLN A 26 0.55 -5.16 -6.17
N CYS A 27 -0.43 -6.04 -5.94
CA CYS A 27 -1.73 -6.02 -6.62
C CYS A 27 -2.88 -5.48 -5.76
N LEU A 28 -2.61 -5.05 -4.52
CA LEU A 28 -3.62 -4.50 -3.60
C LEU A 28 -4.78 -5.44 -3.23
N ASN A 29 -4.78 -6.70 -3.67
CA ASN A 29 -5.77 -7.68 -3.25
C ASN A 29 -5.67 -7.98 -1.75
N ARG A 30 -6.83 -8.17 -1.11
CA ARG A 30 -6.92 -8.54 0.31
C ARG A 30 -6.52 -10.01 0.48
N VAL A 31 -5.49 -10.24 1.27
CA VAL A 31 -5.04 -11.57 1.70
C VAL A 31 -5.30 -11.68 3.20
N SER A 32 -6.39 -12.37 3.55
CA SER A 32 -6.80 -12.55 4.95
C SER A 32 -5.78 -13.40 5.69
N LYS A 33 -5.31 -12.91 6.83
CA LYS A 33 -4.34 -13.62 7.66
C LYS A 33 -4.43 -13.19 9.12
N SER A 34 -4.17 -14.11 10.03
CA SER A 34 -4.07 -13.87 11.47
C SER A 34 -2.77 -13.12 11.85
N LEU A 35 -2.69 -12.68 13.10
CA LEU A 35 -1.48 -12.00 13.61
C LEU A 35 -0.27 -12.95 13.75
N SER A 36 -0.50 -14.25 13.94
CA SER A 36 0.55 -15.27 14.01
C SER A 36 1.10 -15.64 12.62
N GLU A 37 0.33 -15.42 11.55
CA GLU A 37 0.80 -15.61 10.18
C GLU A 37 1.77 -14.49 9.81
N ARG A 38 3.05 -14.86 9.81
CA ARG A 38 4.20 -13.98 9.53
C ARG A 38 4.59 -13.93 8.06
N TRP A 39 4.14 -14.90 7.27
CA TRP A 39 4.41 -14.97 5.84
C TRP A 39 3.24 -14.41 5.03
N HIS A 40 3.53 -13.70 3.95
CA HIS A 40 2.57 -13.25 2.96
C HIS A 40 2.73 -14.06 1.68
N SER A 41 1.71 -14.86 1.39
CA SER A 41 1.54 -15.56 0.12
C SER A 41 0.31 -14.97 -0.57
N CYS A 42 0.48 -14.33 -1.73
CA CYS A 42 -0.61 -13.71 -2.47
C CYS A 42 -1.12 -14.63 -3.58
N PRO A 43 -2.37 -15.13 -3.53
CA PRO A 43 -2.90 -16.04 -4.54
C PRO A 43 -3.15 -15.36 -5.89
N GLU A 44 -3.29 -14.03 -5.90
CA GLU A 44 -3.67 -13.26 -7.09
C GLU A 44 -2.46 -12.89 -7.97
N CYS A 45 -1.32 -12.55 -7.34
CA CYS A 45 -0.13 -12.12 -8.08
C CYS A 45 1.15 -12.90 -7.76
N GLY A 46 1.08 -13.90 -6.87
CA GLY A 46 2.19 -14.81 -6.55
C GLY A 46 3.31 -14.20 -5.70
N GLN A 47 3.08 -13.07 -5.04
CA GLN A 47 4.07 -12.49 -4.11
C GLN A 47 4.24 -13.35 -2.86
N GLU A 48 5.50 -13.62 -2.51
CA GLU A 48 5.92 -14.47 -1.39
C GLU A 48 7.01 -13.76 -0.57
N LEU A 49 6.68 -13.25 0.62
CA LEU A 49 7.60 -12.50 1.47
C LEU A 49 7.12 -12.40 2.93
N ASP A 50 7.97 -11.91 3.84
CA ASP A 50 7.53 -11.58 5.21
C ASP A 50 6.41 -10.52 5.17
N ARG A 51 5.40 -10.71 6.04
CA ARG A 51 4.21 -9.87 6.12
C ARG A 51 4.53 -8.42 6.44
N ASP A 52 5.48 -8.18 7.33
CA ASP A 52 5.83 -6.82 7.72
C ASP A 52 6.63 -6.14 6.60
N TYR A 53 7.46 -6.89 5.86
CA TYR A 53 8.10 -6.37 4.65
C TYR A 53 7.06 -6.01 3.57
N ASN A 54 6.06 -6.88 3.34
CA ASN A 54 4.92 -6.54 2.47
C ASN A 54 4.20 -5.27 2.94
N SER A 55 3.95 -5.15 4.25
CA SER A 55 3.27 -3.97 4.82
C SER A 55 4.10 -2.69 4.63
N ALA A 56 5.42 -2.78 4.77
CA ALA A 56 6.33 -1.65 4.55
C ALA A 56 6.36 -1.21 3.08
N LEU A 57 6.42 -2.16 2.14
CA LEU A 57 6.34 -1.87 0.70
C LEU A 57 4.99 -1.23 0.33
N LEU A 58 3.89 -1.72 0.91
CA LEU A 58 2.58 -1.14 0.68
C LEU A 58 2.49 0.29 1.22
N ILE A 59 2.99 0.56 2.43
CA ILE A 59 3.03 1.92 3.01
C ILE A 59 3.90 2.84 2.14
N GLN A 60 5.04 2.35 1.66
CA GLN A 60 5.90 3.11 0.74
C GLN A 60 5.16 3.44 -0.56
N LYS A 61 4.51 2.45 -1.17
CA LYS A 61 3.73 2.65 -2.40
C LYS A 61 2.64 3.70 -2.23
N ILE A 62 1.83 3.59 -1.17
CA ILE A 62 0.77 4.57 -0.88
C ILE A 62 1.38 5.96 -0.63
N GLY A 63 2.44 6.04 0.18
CA GLY A 63 3.10 7.32 0.48
C GLY A 63 3.73 7.98 -0.75
N LEU A 64 4.17 7.21 -1.75
CA LEU A 64 4.64 7.77 -3.03
C LEU A 64 3.48 8.23 -3.90
N LEU A 65 2.39 7.47 -3.99
CA LEU A 65 1.18 7.87 -4.73
C LEU A 65 0.58 9.16 -4.16
N SER A 66 0.59 9.32 -2.83
CA SER A 66 0.10 10.52 -2.17
C SER A 66 0.91 11.79 -2.49
N THR A 67 2.07 11.66 -3.15
CA THR A 67 2.84 12.82 -3.66
C THR A 67 2.37 13.30 -5.03
N GLN A 68 1.65 12.44 -5.76
CA GLN A 68 1.18 12.68 -7.12
C GLN A 68 -0.33 12.98 -7.12
N GLU A 69 -1.09 12.33 -6.23
CA GLU A 69 -2.54 12.49 -6.08
C GLU A 69 -2.89 12.67 -4.59
N GLU A 70 -3.44 13.83 -4.22
CA GLU A 70 -3.62 14.22 -2.81
C GLU A 70 -4.58 13.30 -2.01
N ASP A 71 -5.44 12.54 -2.70
CA ASP A 71 -6.47 11.69 -2.07
C ASP A 71 -5.98 10.26 -1.72
N ILE A 72 -4.79 9.85 -2.17
CA ILE A 72 -4.28 8.50 -1.94
C ILE A 72 -3.45 8.43 -0.64
N THR A 73 -4.13 8.39 0.51
CA THR A 73 -3.48 8.37 1.84
C THR A 73 -3.70 7.06 2.62
N SER A 74 -4.43 6.11 2.05
CA SER A 74 -4.85 4.88 2.74
C SER A 74 -4.88 3.68 1.79
N VAL A 75 -4.93 2.47 2.35
CA VAL A 75 -5.17 1.26 1.55
C VAL A 75 -6.51 1.36 0.81
N LYS A 76 -7.54 1.92 1.45
CA LYS A 76 -8.87 2.05 0.85
C LYS A 76 -8.85 2.91 -0.41
N THR A 77 -8.22 4.07 -0.36
CA THR A 77 -8.14 4.99 -1.51
C THR A 77 -7.20 4.46 -2.58
N ALA A 78 -6.10 3.77 -2.20
CA ALA A 78 -5.22 3.10 -3.16
C ALA A 78 -5.94 1.97 -3.93
N VAL A 79 -6.78 1.17 -3.26
CA VAL A 79 -7.58 0.12 -3.92
C VAL A 79 -8.58 0.73 -4.90
N ILE A 80 -9.26 1.81 -4.53
CA ILE A 80 -10.22 2.49 -5.44
C ILE A 80 -9.51 3.00 -6.69
N ALA A 81 -8.36 3.64 -6.54
CA ALA A 81 -7.55 4.11 -7.67
C ALA A 81 -7.13 2.94 -8.57
N HIS A 82 -6.64 1.85 -7.99
CA HIS A 82 -6.22 0.66 -8.73
C HIS A 82 -7.36 0.01 -9.52
N LEU A 83 -8.54 -0.16 -8.91
CA LEU A 83 -9.72 -0.70 -9.59
C LEU A 83 -10.17 0.19 -10.77
N ALA A 84 -10.04 1.52 -10.63
CA ALA A 84 -10.34 2.44 -11.72
C ALA A 84 -9.34 2.29 -12.89
N GLU A 85 -8.06 2.10 -12.59
CA GLU A 85 -7.03 1.83 -13.59
C GLU A 85 -7.24 0.50 -14.32
N GLU A 86 -7.55 -0.57 -13.57
CA GLU A 86 -7.85 -1.90 -14.14
C GLU A 86 -9.07 -1.85 -15.06
N SER A 87 -10.15 -1.18 -14.62
CA SER A 87 -11.36 -0.99 -15.43
C SER A 87 -11.06 -0.25 -16.75
N ARG A 88 -10.26 0.82 -16.68
CA ARG A 88 -9.81 1.57 -17.88
C ARG A 88 -8.94 0.72 -18.80
N ALA A 89 -8.10 -0.17 -18.25
CA ALA A 89 -7.26 -1.06 -19.03
C ALA A 89 -8.07 -2.15 -19.76
N LEU A 90 -9.16 -2.64 -19.15
CA LEU A 90 -10.07 -3.61 -19.75
C LEU A 90 -11.02 -2.98 -20.78
N HIS A 91 -11.33 -1.69 -20.64
CA HIS A 91 -12.23 -0.94 -21.53
C HIS A 91 -11.53 0.32 -22.07
N PRO A 92 -10.58 0.18 -23.01
CA PRO A 92 -9.96 1.33 -23.66
C PRO A 92 -10.97 2.10 -24.53
N PRO A 93 -10.76 3.42 -24.74
CA PRO A 93 -11.65 4.28 -25.53
C PRO A 93 -11.72 3.90 -27.01
#